data_AF-A0A1H7C3E6-F1
#
_entry.id   AF-A0A1H7C3E6-F1
#
_cell.length_a   1.000
_cell.length_b   1.000
_cell.length_c   1.000
_cell.angle_alpha   90.00
_cell.angle_beta   90.00
_cell.angle_gamma   90.00
#
_symmetry.space_group_name_H-M   'P 1'
#
loop_
_entity.id
_entity.type
_entity.pdbx_description
1 polymer ?
#
loop_
_entity_poly.entity_id
_entity_poly.type
_entity_poly.pdbx_seq_one_letter_code
_entity_poly.pdbx_strand_id
1 'polypeptide(L)' 'MLFIMTILAIPVYGICIWSLYEPEESYFFMKKWQYKELPELSDAQIKLIRIGSVAVLIIMTLQLIMMAIETFTGH' A
#
# COMPACT_ATOMS: atom_id res chain seq x y z
N MET A 1 -0.22 -9.69 -19.19
CA MET A 1 -0.73 -9.32 -17.84
C MET A 1 0.22 -8.38 -17.11
N LEU A 2 1.52 -8.67 -17.11
CA LEU A 2 2.56 -7.92 -16.39
C LEU A 2 2.46 -6.39 -16.51
N PHE A 3 2.39 -5.85 -17.73
CA PHE A 3 2.32 -4.40 -17.97
C PHE A 3 1.19 -3.70 -17.20
N ILE A 4 -0.03 -4.26 -17.25
CA ILE A 4 -1.20 -3.70 -16.56
C ILE A 4 -0.98 -3.74 -15.05
N MET A 5 -0.46 -4.86 -14.52
CA MET A 5 -0.20 -5.03 -13.09
C MET A 5 0.89 -4.09 -12.59
N THR A 6 1.93 -3.83 -13.38
CA THR A 6 2.95 -2.84 -13.03
C THR A 6 2.37 -1.44 -12.92
N ILE A 7 1.52 -1.01 -13.86
CA ILE A 7 0.85 0.29 -13.80
C ILE A 7 -0.05 0.40 -12.57
N LEU A 8 -0.85 -0.62 -12.28
CA LEU A 8 -1.73 -0.64 -11.11
C LEU A 8 -0.97 -0.70 -9.79
N ALA A 9 0.25 -1.25 -9.78
CA ALA A 9 1.07 -1.29 -8.57
C ALA A 9 1.61 0.09 -8.19
N ILE A 10 1.87 1.00 -9.14
CA ILE A 10 2.41 2.35 -8.87
C ILE A 10 1.62 3.10 -7.79
N PRO A 11 0.28 3.28 -7.90
CA PRO A 11 -0.47 3.96 -6.84
C PRO A 11 -0.46 3.19 -5.51
N VAL A 12 -0.40 1.86 -5.54
CA VAL A 12 -0.30 1.04 -4.31
C VAL A 12 1.04 1.32 -3.60
N TYR A 13 2.16 1.33 -4.33
CA TYR A 13 3.46 1.72 -3.79
C TYR A 13 3.42 3.15 -3.22
N GLY A 14 2.82 4.09 -3.95
CA GLY A 14 2.67 5.48 -3.49
C GLY A 14 1.90 5.59 -2.17
N ILE A 15 0.76 4.91 -2.05
CA ILE A 15 -0.04 4.89 -0.82
C ILE A 15 0.73 4.23 0.32
N CYS A 16 1.36 3.07 0.10
CA CYS A 16 2.12 2.39 1.14
C CYS A 16 3.31 3.22 1.63
N ILE A 17 4.04 3.88 0.73
CA ILE A 17 5.13 4.78 1.09
C ILE A 17 4.59 5.96 1.91
N TRP A 18 3.51 6.59 1.45
CA TRP A 18 2.87 7.68 2.21
C TRP A 18 2.44 7.24 3.60
N SER A 19 1.85 6.04 3.75
CA SER A 19 1.47 5.45 5.03
C SER A 19 2.63 5.14 5.98
N LEU A 20 3.87 5.08 5.49
CA LEU A 20 5.04 4.95 6.36
C LEU A 20 5.40 6.28 7.03
N TYR A 21 5.37 7.38 6.26
CA TYR A 21 5.74 8.71 6.72
C TYR A 21 4.59 9.40 7.48
N GLU A 22 3.38 9.35 6.92
CA GLU A 22 2.18 10.03 7.41
C GLU A 22 1.02 9.02 7.56
N PRO A 23 1.10 8.11 8.55
CA PRO A 23 0.13 7.04 8.74
C PRO A 23 -1.29 7.55 9.05
N GLU A 24 -1.40 8.63 9.84
CA GLU A 24 -2.70 9.23 10.17
C GLU A 24 -3.37 9.83 8.94
N GLU A 25 -2.63 10.63 8.18
CA GLU A 25 -3.18 11.32 7.02
C GLU A 25 -3.61 10.33 5.93
N SER A 26 -2.74 9.37 5.63
CA SER A 26 -3.02 8.33 4.65
C SER A 26 -4.19 7.41 5.06
N TYR A 27 -4.34 7.09 6.35
CA TYR A 27 -5.45 6.27 6.85
C TYR A 27 -6.80 6.98 6.67
N PHE A 28 -6.84 8.29 6.87
CA PHE A 28 -8.05 9.08 6.73
C PHE A 28 -8.28 9.65 5.32
N PHE A 29 -7.34 9.52 4.37
CA PHE A 29 -7.41 10.16 3.05
C PHE A 29 -8.79 10.10 2.37
N MET A 30 -9.44 8.93 2.38
CA MET A 30 -10.79 8.72 1.81
C MET A 30 -11.93 8.71 2.83
N LYS A 31 -11.63 8.97 4.10
CA LYS A 31 -12.57 8.94 5.23
C LYS A 31 -12.71 10.29 5.94
N LYS A 32 -11.85 11.29 5.63
CA LYS A 32 -11.87 12.63 6.25
C LYS A 32 -13.27 13.26 6.24
N TRP A 33 -14.06 13.07 5.17
CA TRP A 33 -15.41 13.62 5.01
C TRP A 33 -16.48 12.97 5.91
N GLN A 34 -16.19 11.83 6.55
CA GLN A 34 -17.15 11.10 7.39
C GLN A 34 -17.21 11.65 8.81
N TYR A 35 -16.24 12.47 9.21
CA TYR A 35 -16.07 12.92 10.58
C TYR A 35 -16.23 14.44 10.67
N LYS A 36 -16.89 14.91 11.74
CA LYS A 36 -16.95 16.35 12.04
C LYS A 36 -15.60 16.88 12.54
N GLU A 37 -14.87 16.03 13.27
CA GLU A 37 -13.52 16.27 13.78
C GLU A 37 -12.70 15.00 13.53
N LEU A 38 -11.44 15.14 13.12
CA LEU A 38 -10.57 14.01 12.81
C LEU A 38 -10.26 13.21 14.08
N PRO A 39 -10.54 11.88 14.11
CA PRO A 39 -10.18 11.06 15.25
C PRO A 39 -8.66 10.90 15.36
N GLU A 40 -8.13 10.97 16.57
CA GLU A 40 -6.73 10.61 16.84
C GLU A 40 -6.55 9.09 16.75
N LEU A 41 -5.48 8.65 16.08
CA LEU A 41 -5.11 7.23 16.05
C LEU A 41 -4.27 6.88 17.28
N SER A 42 -4.54 5.72 17.87
CA SER A 42 -3.66 5.14 18.88
C SER A 42 -2.31 4.72 18.29
N ASP A 43 -1.26 4.73 19.13
CA ASP A 43 0.09 4.26 18.75
C ASP A 43 0.08 2.85 18.15
N ALA A 44 -0.78 1.97 18.68
CA ALA A 44 -0.93 0.60 18.17
C ALA A 44 -1.48 0.58 16.74
N GLN A 45 -2.45 1.43 16.41
CA GLN A 45 -3.00 1.57 15.07
C GLN A 45 -1.95 2.15 14.10
N ILE A 46 -1.23 3.18 14.52
CA ILE A 46 -0.14 3.78 13.74
C ILE A 46 0.93 2.72 13.42
N LYS A 47 1.34 1.94 14.43
CA LYS A 47 2.31 0.85 14.26
C LYS A 47 1.79 -0.23 13.30
N LEU A 48 0.51 -0.59 13.40
CA LEU A 48 -0.12 -1.56 12.50
C LEU A 48 -0.15 -1.06 11.06
N ILE A 49 -0.49 0.22 10.83
CA ILE A 49 -0.49 0.84 9.50
C ILE A 49 0.91 0.78 8.88
N ARG A 50 1.94 1.12 9.65
CA ARG A 50 3.33 1.08 9.16
C ARG A 50 3.78 -0.35 8.81
N ILE A 51 3.58 -1.30 9.73
CA ILE A 51 3.95 -2.71 9.50
C ILE A 51 3.16 -3.30 8.32
N GLY A 52 1.86 -3.03 8.25
CA GLY A 52 1.00 -3.44 7.15
C GLY A 52 1.46 -2.87 5.82
N SER A 53 1.87 -1.59 5.78
CA SER A 53 2.40 -0.95 4.59
C SER A 53 3.69 -1.60 4.10
N VAL A 54 4.62 -1.93 5.00
CA VAL A 54 5.83 -2.70 4.66
C VAL A 54 5.47 -4.09 4.14
N ALA A 55 4.54 -4.79 4.78
CA ALA A 55 4.11 -6.12 4.35
C ALA A 55 3.50 -6.08 2.94
N VAL A 56 2.64 -5.10 2.65
CA VAL A 56 2.06 -4.91 1.31
C VAL A 56 3.15 -4.62 0.28
N LEU A 57 4.12 -3.75 0.59
CA LEU A 57 5.26 -3.47 -0.31
C LEU A 57 6.03 -4.74 -0.66
N ILE A 58 6.33 -5.58 0.33
CA ILE A 58 7.04 -6.85 0.11
C ILE A 58 6.22 -7.79 -0.75
N ILE A 59 4.95 -8.03 -0.38
CA ILE A 59 4.05 -8.94 -1.11
C ILE A 59 3.87 -8.49 -2.56
N MET A 60 3.65 -7.19 -2.77
CA MET A 60 3.43 -6.64 -4.11
C MET A 60 4.67 -6.76 -4.98
N THR A 61 5.85 -6.58 -4.39
CA THR A 61 7.13 -6.76 -5.09
C THR A 61 7.35 -8.21 -5.49
N LEU A 62 7.11 -9.15 -4.56
CA LEU A 62 7.22 -10.58 -4.85
C LEU A 62 6.23 -11.01 -5.93
N GLN A 63 4.99 -10.52 -5.89
CA GLN A 63 4.00 -10.79 -6.94
C GLN A 63 4.44 -10.29 -8.31
N LEU A 64 4.97 -9.06 -8.42
CA LEU A 64 5.47 -8.54 -9.69
C LEU A 64 6.65 -9.35 -10.22
N ILE A 65 7.57 -9.79 -9.35
CA ILE A 65 8.69 -10.65 -9.74
C ILE A 65 8.19 -12.00 -10.25
N MET A 66 7.28 -12.66 -9.52
CA MET A 66 6.72 -13.95 -9.95
C MET A 66 5.99 -13.82 -11.29
N MET A 67 5.19 -12.78 -11.48
CA MET A 67 4.49 -12.54 -12.73
C MET A 67 5.45 -12.20 -13.88
N ALA A 68 6.55 -11.51 -13.59
CA ALA A 68 7.59 -11.26 -14.58
C ALA A 68 8.24 -12.58 -15.01
N ILE A 69 8.61 -13.43 -14.06
CA ILE A 69 9.15 -14.77 -14.36
C ILE A 69 8.18 -15.53 -15.25
N GLU A 70 6.92 -15.68 -14.86
CA GLU A 70 5.88 -16.38 -15.64
C GLU A 70 5.75 -15.81 -17.07
N THR A 71 5.73 -14.48 -17.19
CA THR A 71 5.61 -13.81 -18.51
C THR A 71 6.81 -14.10 -19.43
N PHE A 72 8.02 -14.26 -18.88
CA PHE A 72 9.24 -14.46 -19.67
C PHE A 72 9.67 -15.93 -19.81
N THR A 73 9.27 -16.81 -18.89
CA THR A 73 9.54 -18.26 -18.97
C THR A 73 8.44 -19.02 -19.70
N GLY A 74 7.27 -18.41 -19.94
CA GLY A 74 6.23 -18.96 -20.81
C GLY A 74 5.61 -20.27 -20.33
N HIS A 75 5.70 -20.54 -19.01
CA HIS A 75 4.94 -21.62 -18.38
C HIS A 75 3.45 -21.28 -18.30
#